data_AF-A0A951HGM5-F1
#
_entry.id   AF-A0A951HGM5-F1
#
_cell.length_a   1.000
_cell.length_b   1.000
_cell.length_c   1.000
_cell.angle_alpha   90.00
_cell.angle_beta   90.00
_cell.angle_gamma   90.00
#
_symmetry.space_group_name_H-M   'P 1'
#
loop_
_entity.id
_entity.type
_entity.pdbx_description
1 polymer ?
#
loop_
_entity_poly.entity_id
_entity_poly.type
_entity_poly.pdbx_seq_one_letter_code
_entity_poly.pdbx_strand_id
1 'polypeptide(L)'
;MRTGTIALAGAAALAAASLGGRAFAVQTAPATPATPAMAAPVDTTACRACHGANGVSRNQHVPNLAGQQAAYLVLQLQAFKNGTRRNDVMQAIAAQLSDAEMNALAEYWHGLPPAGGGDVHAAAAGPAIPSRMAFPADFPNGFTLYQTVTTNGAVAERYANAAAVAAARAGRPLPDGAVIVVVNRPAAGAPPASYAAMEARAGWGDAIPALLRNGDWDFAVFNAQRARNDGLNQAQCLACHRPQGANSHVFTLAELRTAAQAGH
;
A
#
# COMPACT_ATOMS: atom_id res chain seq x y z
N MET A 1 -22.14 92.18 -69.21
CA MET A 1 -21.40 91.49 -70.30
C MET A 1 -20.77 90.22 -69.74
N ARG A 2 -20.76 89.15 -70.55
CA ARG A 2 -20.24 87.78 -70.33
C ARG A 2 -21.19 86.77 -69.67
N THR A 3 -21.99 86.18 -70.56
CA THR A 3 -22.21 84.74 -70.79
C THR A 3 -21.28 83.73 -70.07
N GLY A 4 -21.85 82.59 -69.66
CA GLY A 4 -21.10 81.38 -69.32
C GLY A 4 -21.95 80.28 -68.69
N THR A 5 -22.18 79.22 -69.44
CA THR A 5 -23.10 78.08 -69.26
C THR A 5 -22.41 76.79 -68.75
N ILE A 6 -23.20 75.88 -68.14
CA ILE A 6 -23.08 74.38 -68.14
C ILE A 6 -21.94 73.80 -67.25
N ALA A 7 -21.98 72.65 -66.55
CA ALA A 7 -22.82 71.44 -66.47
C ALA A 7 -22.59 70.65 -65.16
N LEU A 8 -23.62 69.86 -64.82
CA LEU A 8 -23.66 68.47 -64.33
C LEU A 8 -22.74 67.92 -63.22
N ALA A 9 -23.46 67.36 -62.23
CA ALA A 9 -23.43 65.99 -61.70
C ALA A 9 -22.18 65.48 -60.96
N GLY A 10 -22.39 65.03 -59.72
CA GLY A 10 -21.45 64.19 -58.99
C GLY A 10 -22.04 63.75 -57.65
N ALA A 11 -22.21 62.45 -57.48
CA ALA A 11 -23.00 61.81 -56.43
C ALA A 11 -22.41 61.93 -55.01
N ALA A 12 -23.29 61.96 -54.01
CA ALA A 12 -22.97 61.80 -52.61
C ALA A 12 -22.54 60.36 -52.31
N ALA A 13 -21.30 60.17 -51.85
CA ALA A 13 -20.84 58.91 -51.30
C ALA A 13 -20.85 59.00 -49.77
N LEU A 14 -21.67 58.16 -49.13
CA LEU A 14 -21.61 57.90 -47.70
C LEU A 14 -20.28 57.23 -47.36
N ALA A 15 -19.50 57.84 -46.47
CA ALA A 15 -18.34 57.21 -45.85
C ALA A 15 -18.81 56.25 -44.74
N ALA A 16 -18.75 54.95 -45.00
CA ALA A 16 -18.89 53.93 -43.98
C ALA A 16 -17.54 53.78 -43.24
N ALA A 17 -17.54 54.07 -41.93
CA ALA A 17 -16.40 53.83 -41.05
C ALA A 17 -16.21 52.32 -40.86
N SER A 18 -15.07 51.79 -41.33
CA SER A 18 -14.65 50.43 -41.08
C SER A 18 -13.94 50.33 -39.72
N LEU A 19 -14.60 49.73 -38.73
CA LEU A 19 -13.90 49.17 -37.56
C LEU A 19 -13.22 47.86 -38.00
N GLY A 20 -12.00 47.95 -38.49
CA GLY A 20 -11.11 46.81 -38.68
C GLY A 20 -10.58 46.31 -37.33
N GLY A 21 -11.27 45.35 -36.71
CA GLY A 21 -10.78 44.65 -35.53
C GLY A 21 -9.49 43.90 -35.84
N ARG A 22 -8.43 44.17 -35.08
CA ARG A 22 -7.12 43.54 -35.21
C ARG A 22 -7.24 42.06 -34.84
N ALA A 23 -7.01 41.16 -35.79
CA ALA A 23 -6.81 39.75 -35.48
C ALA A 23 -5.49 39.59 -34.71
N PHE A 24 -5.58 39.18 -33.44
CA PHE A 24 -4.43 38.67 -32.70
C PHE A 24 -4.11 37.28 -33.23
N ALA A 25 -3.05 37.16 -34.03
CA ALA A 25 -2.47 35.86 -34.35
C ALA A 25 -1.85 35.30 -33.05
N VAL A 26 -2.45 34.25 -32.50
CA VAL A 26 -1.84 33.44 -31.46
C VAL A 26 -0.69 32.70 -32.10
N GLN A 27 0.53 33.17 -31.86
CA GLN A 27 1.74 32.48 -32.26
C GLN A 27 1.95 31.31 -31.30
N THR A 28 1.57 30.11 -31.71
CA THR A 28 1.92 28.89 -30.99
C THR A 28 3.40 28.60 -31.22
N ALA A 29 4.25 28.98 -30.25
CA ALA A 29 5.61 28.47 -30.21
C ALA A 29 5.57 26.94 -30.13
N PRO A 30 6.37 26.20 -30.91
CA PRO A 30 6.47 24.77 -30.76
C PRO A 30 7.02 24.49 -29.36
N ALA A 31 6.22 23.80 -28.53
CA ALA A 31 6.72 23.25 -27.29
C ALA A 31 7.80 22.23 -27.65
N THR A 32 9.06 22.57 -27.35
CA THR A 32 10.13 21.58 -27.29
C THR A 32 9.64 20.51 -26.32
N PRO A 33 9.53 19.23 -26.70
CA PRO A 33 9.19 18.20 -25.75
C PRO A 33 10.27 18.24 -24.67
N ALA A 34 9.88 18.64 -23.46
CA ALA A 34 10.72 18.45 -22.29
C ALA A 34 11.01 16.96 -22.23
N THR A 35 12.26 16.57 -22.51
CA THR A 35 12.77 15.26 -22.12
C THR A 35 12.34 15.06 -20.67
N PRO A 36 11.60 14.00 -20.32
CA PRO A 36 11.22 13.77 -18.94
C PRO A 36 12.53 13.72 -18.16
N ALA A 37 12.74 14.73 -17.31
CA ALA A 37 13.77 14.67 -16.30
C ALA A 37 13.54 13.35 -15.60
N MET A 38 14.53 12.44 -15.65
CA MET A 38 14.42 11.18 -14.95
C MET A 38 14.11 11.52 -13.50
N ALA A 39 12.85 11.30 -13.10
CA ALA A 39 12.42 11.51 -11.73
C ALA A 39 13.39 10.73 -10.85
N ALA A 40 13.87 11.36 -9.77
CA ALA A 40 14.66 10.67 -8.76
C ALA A 40 13.99 9.32 -8.43
N PRO A 41 14.75 8.23 -8.27
CA PRO A 41 14.17 6.91 -8.04
C PRO A 41 13.21 6.96 -6.86
N VAL A 42 11.92 6.77 -7.14
CA VAL A 42 10.87 6.76 -6.13
C VAL A 42 10.89 5.40 -5.44
N ASP A 43 11.22 5.36 -4.14
CA ASP A 43 11.10 4.12 -3.37
C ASP A 43 9.62 3.83 -3.08
N THR A 44 9.10 2.84 -3.78
CA THR A 44 7.69 2.40 -3.69
C THR A 44 7.54 1.16 -2.82
N THR A 45 8.63 0.64 -2.24
CA THR A 45 8.68 -0.67 -1.58
C THR A 45 7.62 -0.79 -0.49
N ALA A 46 7.48 0.23 0.36
CA ALA A 46 6.48 0.23 1.43
C ALA A 46 5.04 0.36 0.92
N CYS A 47 4.79 1.17 -0.10
CA CYS A 47 3.46 1.32 -0.69
C CYS A 47 2.96 -0.02 -1.26
N ARG A 48 3.86 -0.73 -1.93
CA ARG A 48 3.58 -1.97 -2.68
C ARG A 48 3.25 -3.16 -1.79
N ALA A 49 3.72 -3.13 -0.56
CA ALA A 49 3.40 -4.15 0.43
C ALA A 49 1.90 -4.25 0.69
N CYS A 50 1.18 -3.13 0.72
CA CYS A 50 -0.27 -3.11 0.96
C CYS A 50 -1.06 -2.88 -0.34
N HIS A 51 -0.64 -1.92 -1.16
CA HIS A 51 -1.38 -1.49 -2.34
C HIS A 51 -1.12 -2.36 -3.58
N GLY A 52 -0.29 -3.39 -3.44
CA GLY A 52 0.06 -4.33 -4.51
C GLY A 52 1.27 -3.88 -5.34
N ALA A 53 1.90 -4.85 -5.99
CA ALA A 53 3.13 -4.64 -6.76
C ALA A 53 2.99 -3.55 -7.84
N ASN A 54 1.81 -3.46 -8.43
CA ASN A 54 1.47 -2.49 -9.47
C ASN A 54 0.44 -1.48 -8.99
N GLY A 55 0.32 -1.23 -7.68
CA GLY A 55 -0.72 -0.35 -7.15
C GLY A 55 -2.14 -0.90 -7.30
N VAL A 56 -2.27 -2.20 -7.59
CA VAL A 56 -3.54 -2.94 -7.59
C VAL A 56 -3.52 -3.93 -6.42
N SER A 57 -4.28 -3.62 -5.39
CA SER A 57 -4.38 -4.40 -4.16
C SER A 57 -5.20 -5.67 -4.37
N ARG A 58 -4.78 -6.75 -3.69
CA ARG A 58 -5.58 -7.99 -3.57
C ARG A 58 -6.50 -7.99 -2.35
N ASN A 59 -6.34 -7.03 -1.45
CA ASN A 59 -7.17 -6.86 -0.27
C ASN A 59 -8.21 -5.77 -0.54
N GLN A 60 -9.50 -6.12 -0.48
CA GLN A 60 -10.61 -5.19 -0.71
C GLN A 60 -10.64 -3.98 0.25
N HIS A 61 -9.97 -4.08 1.41
CA HIS A 61 -9.88 -2.99 2.38
C HIS A 61 -8.68 -2.06 2.15
N VAL A 62 -7.79 -2.41 1.21
CA VAL A 62 -6.66 -1.57 0.80
C VAL A 62 -6.94 -1.05 -0.61
N PRO A 63 -7.05 0.27 -0.82
CA PRO A 63 -7.45 0.83 -2.10
C PRO A 63 -6.33 0.69 -3.15
N ASN A 64 -6.71 0.69 -4.43
CA ASN A 64 -5.78 0.74 -5.54
C ASN A 64 -5.17 2.15 -5.67
N LEU A 65 -3.87 2.21 -5.93
CA LEU A 65 -3.15 3.46 -6.24
C LEU A 65 -2.97 3.65 -7.75
N ALA A 66 -2.89 2.56 -8.51
CA ALA A 66 -2.60 2.61 -9.93
C ALA A 66 -3.69 3.33 -10.72
N GLY A 67 -3.25 4.22 -11.62
CA GLY A 67 -4.13 5.03 -12.45
C GLY A 67 -4.97 6.04 -11.67
N GLN A 68 -4.70 6.23 -10.37
CA GLN A 68 -5.36 7.26 -9.59
C GLN A 68 -4.80 8.64 -9.96
N GLN A 69 -5.61 9.70 -9.84
CA GLN A 69 -5.14 11.05 -10.14
C GLN A 69 -4.01 11.46 -9.19
N ALA A 70 -2.87 11.94 -9.73
CA ALA A 70 -1.72 12.34 -8.92
C ALA A 70 -2.11 13.38 -7.85
N ALA A 71 -2.86 14.42 -8.23
CA ALA A 71 -3.36 15.43 -7.28
C ALA A 71 -4.21 14.82 -6.15
N TYR A 72 -5.02 13.80 -6.45
CA TYR A 72 -5.78 13.10 -5.42
C TYR A 72 -4.87 12.37 -4.44
N LEU A 73 -3.87 11.64 -4.94
CA LEU A 73 -2.91 10.90 -4.10
C LEU A 73 -2.12 11.83 -3.18
N VAL A 74 -1.64 12.97 -3.68
CA VAL A 74 -0.96 14.00 -2.88
C VAL A 74 -1.86 14.50 -1.76
N LEU A 75 -3.11 14.87 -2.10
CA LEU A 75 -4.08 15.33 -1.11
C LEU A 75 -4.36 14.28 -0.03
N GLN A 76 -4.46 13.00 -0.40
CA GLN A 76 -4.66 11.94 0.60
C GLN A 76 -3.45 11.77 1.52
N LEU A 77 -2.23 11.76 0.97
CA LEU A 77 -1.01 11.64 1.77
C LEU A 77 -0.85 12.83 2.72
N GLN A 78 -1.11 14.05 2.26
CA GLN A 78 -1.12 15.25 3.10
C GLN A 78 -2.21 15.18 4.17
N ALA A 79 -3.41 14.71 3.81
CA ALA A 79 -4.52 14.56 4.76
C ALA A 79 -4.23 13.52 5.85
N PHE A 80 -3.52 12.44 5.53
CA PHE A 80 -3.02 11.52 6.54
C PHE A 80 -1.95 12.17 7.41
N LYS A 81 -0.95 12.83 6.80
CA LYS A 81 0.15 13.47 7.54
C LYS A 81 -0.32 14.55 8.53
N ASN A 82 -1.33 15.34 8.16
CA ASN A 82 -1.89 16.39 9.01
C ASN A 82 -3.07 15.92 9.88
N GLY A 83 -3.47 14.64 9.79
CA GLY A 83 -4.50 14.04 10.61
C GLY A 83 -5.95 14.36 10.22
N THR A 84 -6.19 15.13 9.15
CA THR A 84 -7.55 15.41 8.65
C THR A 84 -8.22 14.16 8.06
N ARG A 85 -7.43 13.20 7.59
CA ARG A 85 -7.86 11.83 7.30
C ARG A 85 -7.25 10.87 8.32
N ARG A 86 -8.09 10.03 8.93
CA ARG A 86 -7.67 9.07 9.97
C ARG A 86 -7.48 7.66 9.44
N ASN A 87 -6.28 7.14 9.63
CA ASN A 87 -5.91 5.74 9.44
C ASN A 87 -4.50 5.56 10.02
N ASP A 88 -4.36 4.86 11.14
CA ASP A 88 -3.11 4.81 11.90
C ASP A 88 -1.91 4.32 11.05
N VAL A 89 -2.15 3.39 10.13
CA VAL A 89 -1.13 2.86 9.21
C VAL A 89 -0.66 3.93 8.24
N MET A 90 -1.58 4.54 7.50
CA MET A 90 -1.25 5.54 6.50
C MET A 90 -0.77 6.85 7.11
N GLN A 91 -1.19 7.18 8.34
CA GLN A 91 -0.65 8.30 9.10
C GLN A 91 0.82 8.08 9.44
N ALA A 92 1.17 6.89 9.96
CA ALA A 92 2.56 6.55 10.26
C ALA A 92 3.46 6.56 9.01
N ILE A 93 2.94 6.09 7.87
CA ILE A 93 3.65 6.13 6.59
C ILE A 93 3.81 7.59 6.10
N ALA A 94 2.71 8.35 6.03
CA ALA A 94 2.73 9.71 5.50
C ALA A 94 3.56 10.67 6.36
N ALA A 95 3.65 10.44 7.68
CA ALA A 95 4.50 11.23 8.58
C ALA A 95 6.00 11.14 8.23
N GLN A 96 6.43 10.07 7.55
CA GLN A 96 7.82 9.87 7.13
C GLN A 96 8.14 10.51 5.76
N LEU A 97 7.14 10.97 5.02
CA LEU A 97 7.30 11.49 3.66
C LEU A 97 7.45 13.02 3.65
N SER A 98 8.41 13.50 2.87
CA SER A 98 8.47 14.89 2.42
C SER A 98 7.43 15.18 1.34
N ASP A 99 7.11 16.45 1.11
CA ASP A 99 6.15 16.84 0.07
C ASP A 99 6.67 16.46 -1.33
N ALA A 100 8.00 16.51 -1.53
CA ALA A 100 8.64 16.06 -2.76
C ALA A 100 8.44 14.55 -3.00
N GLU A 101 8.61 13.71 -1.96
CA GLU A 101 8.35 12.27 -2.06
C GLU A 101 6.88 11.96 -2.28
N MET A 102 5.96 12.69 -1.64
CA MET A 102 4.52 12.54 -1.88
C MET A 102 4.15 12.82 -3.33
N ASN A 103 4.68 13.89 -3.91
CA ASN A 103 4.48 14.23 -5.32
C ASN A 103 5.07 13.15 -6.23
N ALA A 104 6.31 12.72 -5.97
CA ALA A 104 6.97 11.72 -6.80
C ALA A 104 6.26 10.35 -6.75
N LEU A 105 5.80 9.93 -5.57
CA LEU A 105 4.95 8.74 -5.40
C LEU A 105 3.63 8.88 -6.14
N ALA A 106 2.96 10.02 -6.03
CA ALA A 106 1.69 10.27 -6.69
C ALA A 106 1.81 10.21 -8.21
N GLU A 107 2.83 10.83 -8.79
CA GLU A 107 3.10 10.76 -10.24
C GLU A 107 3.43 9.34 -10.69
N TYR A 108 4.23 8.60 -9.91
CA TYR A 108 4.54 7.20 -10.20
C TYR A 108 3.27 6.34 -10.30
N TRP A 109 2.40 6.41 -9.28
CA TRP A 109 1.17 5.60 -9.25
C TRP A 109 0.15 6.03 -10.30
N HIS A 110 0.07 7.32 -10.59
CA HIS A 110 -0.78 7.86 -11.65
C HIS A 110 -0.41 7.32 -13.03
N GLY A 111 0.89 7.16 -13.29
CA GLY A 111 1.40 6.62 -14.56
C GLY A 111 1.15 5.13 -14.79
N LEU A 112 0.64 4.38 -13.80
CA LEU A 112 0.34 2.95 -13.94
C LEU A 112 -1.09 2.72 -14.48
N PRO A 113 -1.33 1.59 -15.18
CA PRO A 113 -2.67 1.24 -15.64
C PRO A 113 -3.67 1.10 -14.47
N PRO A 114 -4.88 1.67 -14.56
CA PRO A 114 -5.90 1.49 -13.54
C PRO A 114 -6.37 0.04 -13.46
N ALA A 115 -6.86 -0.36 -12.29
CA ALA A 115 -7.43 -1.68 -12.09
C ALA A 115 -8.63 -1.90 -13.04
N GLY A 116 -8.45 -2.77 -14.04
CA GLY A 116 -9.46 -3.09 -15.06
C GLY A 116 -9.01 -2.87 -16.51
N GLY A 117 -7.83 -2.29 -16.77
CA GLY A 117 -7.28 -2.11 -18.11
C GLY A 117 -5.99 -2.90 -18.34
N GLY A 118 -6.09 -4.12 -18.86
CA GLY A 118 -4.96 -4.92 -19.37
C GLY A 118 -4.18 -5.72 -18.32
N ASP A 119 -4.15 -7.04 -18.52
CA ASP A 119 -3.24 -8.07 -18.00
C ASP A 119 -2.48 -7.73 -16.71
N VAL A 120 -3.16 -7.80 -15.57
CA VAL A 120 -2.59 -7.61 -14.22
C VAL A 120 -1.65 -8.73 -13.75
N HIS A 121 -1.05 -9.47 -14.69
CA HIS A 121 -0.19 -10.62 -14.45
C HIS A 121 1.22 -10.40 -15.02
N ALA A 122 1.91 -9.32 -14.61
CA ALA A 122 3.37 -9.22 -14.50
C ALA A 122 3.82 -7.76 -14.60
N ALA A 123 3.92 -7.07 -13.47
CA ALA A 123 5.02 -6.14 -13.32
C ALA A 123 5.59 -6.27 -11.90
N ALA A 124 6.90 -6.37 -11.85
CA ALA A 124 7.63 -7.04 -10.78
C ALA A 124 7.43 -6.35 -9.44
N ALA A 125 6.93 -7.11 -8.45
CA ALA A 125 7.29 -6.94 -7.05
C ALA A 125 8.78 -6.55 -6.96
N GLY A 126 9.11 -5.26 -6.75
CA GLY A 126 10.37 -4.82 -6.14
C GLY A 126 10.74 -5.76 -5.01
N PRO A 127 12.04 -5.93 -4.74
CA PRO A 127 12.66 -7.21 -4.40
C PRO A 127 11.81 -7.96 -3.39
N ALA A 128 11.33 -9.14 -3.81
CA ALA A 128 10.61 -10.02 -2.91
C ALA A 128 11.48 -10.23 -1.66
N ILE A 129 10.89 -10.03 -0.48
CA ILE A 129 11.53 -10.41 0.78
C ILE A 129 11.08 -11.86 1.01
N PRO A 130 11.95 -12.84 0.76
CA PRO A 130 11.59 -14.23 0.99
C PRO A 130 11.53 -14.49 2.50
N SER A 131 10.55 -15.29 2.90
CA SER A 131 10.50 -15.82 4.25
C SER A 131 11.58 -16.87 4.46
N ARG A 132 12.23 -16.81 5.64
CA ARG A 132 13.17 -17.84 6.10
C ARG A 132 12.51 -18.92 6.92
N MET A 133 11.32 -18.63 7.44
CA MET A 133 10.59 -19.50 8.36
C MET A 133 10.28 -20.85 7.71
N ALA A 134 10.51 -21.93 8.45
CA ALA A 134 10.01 -23.27 8.13
C ALA A 134 8.74 -23.55 8.94
N PHE A 135 7.90 -24.47 8.48
CA PHE A 135 6.76 -24.88 9.30
C PHE A 135 7.28 -25.53 10.60
N PRO A 136 6.77 -25.17 11.80
CA PRO A 136 7.27 -25.72 13.05
C PRO A 136 7.06 -27.24 13.10
N ALA A 137 8.15 -28.01 13.18
CA ALA A 137 8.13 -29.47 13.13
C ALA A 137 7.28 -30.10 14.25
N ASP A 138 7.34 -29.52 15.45
CA ASP A 138 6.63 -30.05 16.61
C ASP A 138 5.13 -29.76 16.57
N PHE A 139 4.64 -28.86 15.70
CA PHE A 139 3.25 -28.44 15.70
C PHE A 139 2.27 -29.62 15.37
N PRO A 140 1.21 -29.83 16.18
CA PRO A 140 0.71 -28.94 17.24
C PRO A 140 1.26 -29.19 18.65
N ASN A 141 2.15 -30.17 18.84
CA ASN A 141 2.76 -30.45 20.15
C ASN A 141 3.62 -29.26 20.60
N GLY A 142 3.53 -28.91 21.89
CA GLY A 142 4.23 -27.75 22.45
C GLY A 142 3.59 -26.39 22.12
N PHE A 143 2.42 -26.40 21.46
CA PHE A 143 1.63 -25.21 21.18
C PHE A 143 0.31 -25.23 21.96
N THR A 144 -0.11 -24.05 22.41
CA THR A 144 -1.39 -23.83 23.09
C THR A 144 -2.34 -23.07 22.17
N LEU A 145 -3.52 -23.63 21.91
CA LEU A 145 -4.63 -22.89 21.30
C LEU A 145 -5.09 -21.80 22.27
N TYR A 146 -5.02 -20.54 21.85
CA TYR A 146 -5.40 -19.41 22.70
C TYR A 146 -6.59 -18.61 22.16
N GLN A 147 -6.93 -18.76 20.88
CA GLN A 147 -8.07 -18.09 20.28
C GLN A 147 -8.63 -18.87 19.10
N THR A 148 -9.96 -18.95 19.02
CA THR A 148 -10.67 -19.43 17.83
C THR A 148 -11.59 -18.32 17.34
N VAL A 149 -11.48 -17.95 16.07
CA VAL A 149 -12.31 -16.93 15.43
C VAL A 149 -13.10 -17.58 14.31
N THR A 150 -14.42 -17.42 14.31
CA THR A 150 -15.29 -17.88 13.24
C THR A 150 -15.83 -16.68 12.47
N THR A 151 -15.72 -16.68 11.15
CA THR A 151 -16.22 -15.62 10.27
C THR A 151 -16.88 -16.24 9.06
N ASN A 152 -18.19 -16.05 8.89
CA ASN A 152 -18.98 -16.61 7.79
C ASN A 152 -18.79 -18.14 7.64
N GLY A 153 -18.70 -18.86 8.76
CA GLY A 153 -18.47 -20.31 8.80
C GLY A 153 -17.00 -20.73 8.72
N ALA A 154 -16.12 -19.93 8.12
CA ALA A 154 -14.67 -20.19 8.13
C ALA A 154 -14.10 -20.00 9.54
N VAL A 155 -13.11 -20.82 9.90
CA VAL A 155 -12.52 -20.85 11.25
C VAL A 155 -11.02 -20.55 11.17
N ALA A 156 -10.55 -19.64 12.01
CA ALA A 156 -9.14 -19.36 12.25
C ALA A 156 -8.79 -19.69 13.71
N GLU A 157 -7.97 -20.70 13.92
CA GLU A 157 -7.47 -21.12 15.24
C GLU A 157 -6.05 -20.59 15.42
N ARG A 158 -5.76 -19.93 16.54
CA ARG A 158 -4.46 -19.35 16.82
C ARG A 158 -3.77 -20.08 17.95
N TYR A 159 -2.54 -20.45 17.68
CA TYR A 159 -1.68 -21.23 18.56
C TYR A 159 -0.41 -20.46 18.85
N ALA A 160 0.08 -20.55 20.08
CA ALA A 160 1.36 -19.99 20.49
C ALA A 160 2.23 -21.07 21.14
N ASN A 161 3.54 -21.05 20.88
CA ASN A 161 4.45 -22.00 21.52
C ASN A 161 4.64 -21.71 23.02
N ALA A 162 5.19 -22.66 23.76
CA ALA A 162 5.43 -22.53 25.20
C ALA A 162 6.20 -21.26 25.59
N ALA A 163 7.19 -20.84 24.79
CA ALA A 163 7.96 -19.62 25.03
C ALA A 163 7.08 -18.37 24.95
N ALA A 164 6.26 -18.25 23.91
CA ALA A 164 5.33 -17.14 23.73
C ALA A 164 4.26 -17.11 24.83
N VAL A 165 3.71 -18.27 25.20
CA VAL A 165 2.72 -18.38 26.28
C VAL A 165 3.32 -17.97 27.62
N ALA A 166 4.53 -18.42 27.94
CA ALA A 166 5.21 -18.07 29.19
C ALA A 166 5.53 -16.57 29.28
N ALA A 167 5.97 -15.96 28.17
CA ALA A 167 6.22 -14.52 28.12
C ALA A 167 4.92 -13.71 28.26
N ALA A 168 3.86 -14.10 27.54
CA ALA A 168 2.55 -13.46 27.63
C ALA A 168 1.98 -13.56 29.05
N ARG A 169 2.05 -14.73 29.70
CA ARG A 169 1.61 -14.92 31.09
C ARG A 169 2.32 -13.95 32.05
N ALA A 170 3.62 -13.77 31.84
CA ALA A 170 4.45 -12.85 32.62
C ALA A 170 4.28 -11.36 32.22
N GLY A 171 3.40 -11.03 31.27
CA GLY A 171 3.21 -9.67 30.77
C GLY A 171 4.41 -9.12 29.98
N ARG A 172 5.38 -9.97 29.62
CA ARG A 172 6.60 -9.56 28.92
C ARG A 172 6.37 -9.46 27.41
N PRO A 173 7.22 -8.70 26.68
CA PRO A 173 7.31 -8.83 25.23
C PRO A 173 7.62 -10.28 24.82
N LEU A 174 7.16 -10.67 23.62
CA LEU A 174 7.44 -12.01 23.11
C LEU A 174 8.94 -12.14 22.78
N PRO A 175 9.60 -13.23 23.24
CA PRO A 175 11.05 -13.38 23.13
C PRO A 175 11.48 -13.90 21.76
N ASP A 176 12.79 -13.94 21.56
CA ASP A 176 13.43 -14.81 20.57
C ASP A 176 12.90 -16.25 20.66
N GLY A 177 12.65 -16.88 19.52
CA GLY A 177 12.05 -18.20 19.43
C GLY A 177 10.53 -18.24 19.71
N ALA A 178 9.87 -17.09 19.91
CA ALA A 178 8.41 -17.05 19.98
C ALA A 178 7.81 -17.39 18.62
N VAL A 179 6.83 -18.31 18.61
CA VAL A 179 6.14 -18.75 17.40
C VAL A 179 4.64 -18.65 17.60
N ILE A 180 3.95 -18.06 16.62
CA ILE A 180 2.49 -18.06 16.51
C ILE A 180 2.09 -18.73 15.20
N VAL A 181 1.15 -19.66 15.28
CA VAL A 181 0.58 -20.37 14.12
C VAL A 181 -0.92 -20.09 14.07
N VAL A 182 -1.41 -19.74 12.89
CA VAL A 182 -2.83 -19.61 12.57
C VAL A 182 -3.21 -20.76 11.66
N VAL A 183 -4.15 -21.59 12.09
CA VAL A 183 -4.73 -22.66 11.28
C VAL A 183 -6.02 -22.14 10.68
N ASN A 184 -6.09 -22.07 9.35
CA ASN A 184 -7.30 -21.63 8.65
C ASN A 184 -8.07 -22.84 8.11
N ARG A 185 -9.34 -22.93 8.47
CA ARG A 185 -10.26 -23.98 8.03
C ARG A 185 -11.44 -23.36 7.27
N PRO A 186 -11.94 -24.02 6.23
CA PRO A 186 -13.12 -23.54 5.51
C PRO A 186 -14.40 -23.65 6.34
N ALA A 187 -14.43 -24.56 7.32
CA ALA A 187 -15.51 -24.74 8.27
C ALA A 187 -15.00 -25.34 9.58
N ALA A 188 -15.78 -25.22 10.66
CA ALA A 188 -15.50 -25.92 11.92
C ALA A 188 -15.43 -27.43 11.69
N GLY A 189 -14.39 -28.08 12.23
CA GLY A 189 -14.15 -29.52 12.06
C GLY A 189 -13.58 -29.95 10.69
N ALA A 190 -13.56 -29.08 9.68
CA ALA A 190 -12.95 -29.37 8.40
C ALA A 190 -11.42 -29.45 8.52
N PRO A 191 -10.72 -30.22 7.65
CA PRO A 191 -9.26 -30.20 7.61
C PRO A 191 -8.73 -28.78 7.32
N PRO A 192 -7.52 -28.44 7.80
CA PRO A 192 -6.90 -27.15 7.51
C PRO A 192 -6.73 -26.94 6.01
N ALA A 193 -7.16 -25.79 5.51
CA ALA A 193 -6.92 -25.38 4.13
C ALA A 193 -5.55 -24.71 3.98
N SER A 194 -5.12 -23.96 5.01
CA SER A 194 -3.83 -23.29 5.03
C SER A 194 -3.38 -23.00 6.46
N TYR A 195 -2.11 -22.63 6.58
CA TYR A 195 -1.54 -22.11 7.81
C TYR A 195 -0.88 -20.77 7.51
N ALA A 196 -0.94 -19.85 8.45
CA ALA A 196 -0.03 -18.72 8.51
C ALA A 196 0.79 -18.84 9.78
N ALA A 197 2.07 -18.48 9.75
CA ALA A 197 2.87 -18.47 10.95
C ALA A 197 3.81 -17.28 10.97
N MET A 198 4.19 -16.88 12.18
CA MET A 198 5.21 -15.88 12.42
C MET A 198 6.14 -16.35 13.52
N GLU A 199 7.42 -16.03 13.36
CA GLU A 199 8.48 -16.42 14.28
C GLU A 199 9.46 -15.27 14.47
N ALA A 200 9.82 -15.01 15.72
CA ALA A 200 10.88 -14.07 16.06
C ALA A 200 12.21 -14.83 16.18
N ARG A 201 13.24 -14.44 15.42
CA ARG A 201 14.62 -14.91 15.64
C ARG A 201 15.63 -13.79 15.52
N ALA A 202 16.54 -13.73 16.49
CA ALA A 202 17.60 -12.74 16.56
C ALA A 202 18.32 -12.58 15.21
N GLY A 203 18.35 -11.35 14.70
CA GLY A 203 19.01 -10.99 13.43
C GLY A 203 18.21 -11.29 12.17
N TRP A 204 17.02 -11.90 12.25
CA TRP A 204 16.17 -12.09 11.06
C TRP A 204 15.65 -10.77 10.49
N GLY A 205 15.52 -9.75 11.35
CA GLY A 205 15.11 -8.41 10.96
C GLY A 205 16.17 -7.62 10.19
N ASP A 206 17.45 -7.99 10.27
CA ASP A 206 18.56 -7.19 9.74
C ASP A 206 18.50 -7.02 8.23
N ALA A 207 18.07 -8.06 7.51
CA ALA A 207 17.90 -8.01 6.07
C ALA A 207 16.61 -7.30 5.62
N ILE A 208 15.71 -6.97 6.55
CA ILE A 208 14.47 -6.27 6.26
C ILE A 208 14.77 -4.77 6.25
N PRO A 209 14.38 -4.02 5.20
CA PRO A 209 14.53 -2.57 5.18
C PRO A 209 13.90 -1.93 6.41
N ALA A 210 14.55 -0.92 7.00
CA ALA A 210 14.11 -0.29 8.24
C ALA A 210 12.64 0.19 8.20
N LEU A 211 12.16 0.58 7.02
CA LEU A 211 10.78 1.01 6.79
C LEU A 211 9.75 -0.13 6.91
N LEU A 212 10.15 -1.38 6.73
CA LEU A 212 9.28 -2.56 6.86
C LEU A 212 9.63 -3.41 8.08
N ARG A 213 10.77 -3.15 8.71
CA ARG A 213 11.26 -3.92 9.85
C ARG A 213 10.29 -3.82 11.03
N ASN A 214 9.83 -4.97 11.50
CA ASN A 214 8.97 -5.10 12.66
C ASN A 214 9.69 -5.91 13.75
N GLY A 215 10.93 -5.53 14.06
CA GLY A 215 11.84 -6.31 14.88
C GLY A 215 12.42 -7.48 14.08
N ASP A 216 12.56 -8.62 14.77
CA ASP A 216 13.17 -9.85 14.26
C ASP A 216 12.15 -10.88 13.76
N TRP A 217 10.94 -10.41 13.42
CA TRP A 217 9.85 -11.27 13.00
C TRP A 217 9.94 -11.62 11.51
N ASP A 218 9.78 -12.91 11.23
CA ASP A 218 9.59 -13.47 9.90
C ASP A 218 8.19 -14.09 9.79
N PHE A 219 7.63 -14.13 8.58
CA PHE A 219 6.23 -14.52 8.35
C PHE A 219 6.15 -15.44 7.14
N ALA A 220 5.40 -16.53 7.28
CA ALA A 220 5.18 -17.47 6.20
C ALA A 220 3.70 -17.89 6.11
N VAL A 221 3.27 -18.23 4.90
CA VAL A 221 2.02 -18.93 4.64
C VAL A 221 2.37 -20.31 4.11
N PHE A 222 1.62 -21.31 4.56
CA PHE A 222 1.79 -22.70 4.18
C PHE A 222 0.46 -23.27 3.67
N ASN A 223 0.54 -24.19 2.73
CA ASN A 223 -0.64 -24.93 2.25
C ASN A 223 -1.09 -25.99 3.26
N ALA A 224 -2.15 -26.74 2.93
CA ALA A 224 -2.67 -27.83 3.78
C ALA A 224 -1.61 -28.90 4.11
N GLN A 225 -0.64 -29.11 3.23
CA GLN A 225 0.49 -30.03 3.39
C GLN A 225 1.67 -29.41 4.17
N ARG A 226 1.51 -28.21 4.72
CA ARG A 226 2.54 -27.45 5.46
C ARG A 226 3.75 -27.08 4.62
N ALA A 227 3.64 -27.10 3.29
CA ALA A 227 4.67 -26.58 2.40
C ALA A 227 4.55 -25.06 2.31
N ARG A 228 5.69 -24.36 2.42
CA ARG A 228 5.74 -22.90 2.40
C ARG A 228 5.39 -22.38 1.01
N ASN A 229 4.60 -21.32 0.97
CA ASN A 229 4.34 -20.58 -0.25
C ASN A 229 5.50 -19.61 -0.53
N ASP A 230 6.54 -20.09 -1.21
CA ASP A 230 7.71 -19.27 -1.59
C ASP A 230 7.39 -18.15 -2.58
N GLY A 231 6.23 -18.21 -3.25
CA GLY A 231 5.73 -17.16 -4.14
C GLY A 231 5.12 -15.96 -3.40
N LEU A 232 4.92 -16.06 -2.08
CA LEU A 232 4.39 -14.97 -1.27
C LEU A 232 5.52 -14.02 -0.84
N ASN A 233 5.38 -12.74 -1.15
CA ASN A 233 6.31 -11.72 -0.67
C ASN A 233 5.99 -11.36 0.79
N GLN A 234 6.90 -11.67 1.72
CA GLN A 234 6.72 -11.39 3.14
C GLN A 234 6.53 -9.90 3.45
N ALA A 235 6.98 -9.00 2.56
CA ALA A 235 6.75 -7.56 2.69
C ALA A 235 5.27 -7.23 2.99
N GLN A 236 4.33 -7.99 2.42
CA GLN A 236 2.90 -7.84 2.64
C GLN A 236 2.50 -8.09 4.10
N CYS A 237 3.10 -9.08 4.75
CA CYS A 237 2.88 -9.38 6.17
C CYS A 237 3.54 -8.32 7.06
N LEU A 238 4.79 -7.96 6.74
CA LEU A 238 5.59 -6.99 7.49
C LEU A 238 4.90 -5.62 7.58
N ALA A 239 4.34 -5.14 6.49
CA ALA A 239 3.68 -3.84 6.44
C ALA A 239 2.44 -3.77 7.35
N CYS A 240 1.65 -4.84 7.41
CA CYS A 240 0.50 -4.91 8.32
C CYS A 240 0.94 -5.01 9.77
N HIS A 241 1.99 -5.78 10.09
CA HIS A 241 2.44 -6.04 11.46
C HIS A 241 3.39 -4.97 12.04
N ARG A 242 3.75 -3.92 11.28
CA ARG A 242 4.59 -2.80 11.73
C ARG A 242 4.00 -1.98 12.89
N PRO A 243 2.74 -1.50 12.86
CA PRO A 243 2.18 -0.56 13.83
C PRO A 243 1.77 -1.26 15.13
N GLN A 244 2.65 -2.03 15.77
CA GLN A 244 2.34 -2.81 16.97
C GLN A 244 3.57 -3.11 17.85
N GLY A 245 4.57 -2.23 17.90
CA GLY A 245 5.79 -2.46 18.71
C GLY A 245 5.49 -2.78 20.18
N ALA A 246 4.55 -2.04 20.80
CA ALA A 246 4.10 -2.30 22.17
C ALA A 246 3.46 -3.69 22.38
N ASN A 247 2.97 -4.31 21.30
CA ASN A 247 2.35 -5.62 21.28
C ASN A 247 3.25 -6.70 20.65
N SER A 248 4.57 -6.48 20.62
CA SER A 248 5.52 -7.40 19.97
C SER A 248 5.15 -7.71 18.51
N HIS A 249 4.50 -6.77 17.82
CA HIS A 249 4.01 -6.93 16.44
C HIS A 249 2.94 -8.02 16.25
N VAL A 250 2.28 -8.44 17.33
CA VAL A 250 1.24 -9.47 17.32
C VAL A 250 -0.12 -8.86 17.65
N PHE A 251 -1.01 -8.83 16.66
CA PHE A 251 -2.38 -8.29 16.78
C PHE A 251 -3.20 -8.86 17.92
N THR A 252 -2.89 -10.08 18.32
CA THR A 252 -3.66 -10.86 19.30
C THR A 252 -2.91 -11.13 20.59
N LEU A 253 -1.90 -10.30 20.91
CA LEU A 253 -1.11 -10.47 22.13
C LEU A 253 -1.98 -10.31 23.39
N ALA A 254 -3.00 -9.44 23.35
CA ALA A 254 -3.92 -9.27 24.48
C ALA A 254 -4.71 -10.56 24.75
N GLU A 255 -5.24 -11.21 23.71
CA GLU A 255 -5.96 -12.47 23.82
C GLU A 255 -5.04 -13.60 24.27
N LEU A 256 -3.80 -13.65 23.76
CA LEU A 256 -2.81 -14.60 24.24
C LEU A 256 -2.51 -14.40 25.73
N ARG A 257 -2.37 -13.16 26.21
CA ARG A 257 -2.17 -12.86 27.64
C ARG A 257 -3.34 -13.33 28.47
N THR A 258 -4.57 -13.00 28.07
CA THR A 258 -5.79 -13.42 28.75
C THR A 258 -5.89 -14.94 28.84
N ALA A 259 -5.70 -15.64 27.72
CA ALA A 259 -5.74 -17.10 27.67
C ALA A 259 -4.62 -17.74 28.52
N ALA A 260 -3.41 -17.18 28.47
CA ALA A 260 -2.29 -17.68 29.27
C ALA A 260 -2.51 -17.51 30.77
N GLN A 261 -3.22 -16.46 31.20
CA GLN A 261 -3.56 -16.23 32.62
C GLN A 261 -4.73 -17.11 33.09
N ALA A 262 -5.69 -17.42 32.22
CA ALA A 262 -6.88 -18.22 32.55
C ALA A 262 -6.58 -19.72 32.75
N GLY A 263 -5.45 -20.23 32.26
CA GLY A 263 -5.00 -21.61 32.49
C GLY A 263 -4.38 -21.83 33.88
N HIS A 264 -4.96 -21.26 34.93
CA HIS A 264 -4.60 -21.40 36.34
C HIS A 264 -5.81 -21.86 37.15
#